data_AF-A0A8J5IF20-F1
#
_entry.id   AF-A0A8J5IF20-F1
#
_cell.length_a   1.000
_cell.length_b   1.000
_cell.length_c   1.000
_cell.angle_alpha   90.00
_cell.angle_beta   90.00
_cell.angle_gamma   90.00
#
_symmetry.space_group_name_H-M   'P 1'
#
loop_
_entity.id
_entity.type
_entity.pdbx_description
1 polymer ?
#
loop_
_entity_poly.entity_id
_entity_poly.type
_entity_poly.pdbx_seq_one_letter_code
_entity_poly.pdbx_strand_id
1 'polypeptide(L)'
;MFKSSSPVEEANIKAFLQFRGDLFGGLRLGNGAAKLDDNPDFVKWFQLVKAYCAKNGEQAFSDFDIYFLLLKTNSPEQLKTIPESLQKISGLQKISESMKNWLKSLESPEKVFDDLHLAKAKMDAVNDNSVLIQWFRYIEVYRDITKKNVFSDVEILNFLREAKPLQSEWELAALFQSLKEVPDLKSLAGNMQTNLYQKWFSMKFSPKVVNEWLGVPYSVSPMLLKKTDPRYQTWEAYTLYYAERSGGKSVMESVKKYLTSANPIKIDGLTAVMKAE
;
A
#
# COMPACT_ATOMS: atom_id res chain seq x y z
N MET A 1 -30.40 -37.09 -0.31
CA MET A 1 -31.15 -36.26 0.66
C MET A 1 -30.23 -35.16 1.16
N PHE A 2 -30.35 -33.95 0.62
CA PHE A 2 -29.59 -32.80 1.07
C PHE A 2 -30.30 -32.22 2.31
N LYS A 3 -29.61 -32.15 3.45
CA LYS A 3 -30.11 -31.37 4.59
C LYS A 3 -30.14 -29.90 4.15
N SER A 4 -31.32 -29.31 4.07
CA SER A 4 -31.46 -27.87 3.90
C SER A 4 -30.81 -27.17 5.09
N SER A 5 -29.91 -26.24 4.83
CA SER A 5 -29.33 -25.36 5.86
C SER A 5 -30.44 -24.63 6.61
N SER A 6 -30.25 -24.38 7.90
CA SER A 6 -31.28 -23.69 8.68
C SER A 6 -31.39 -22.22 8.26
N PRO A 7 -32.57 -21.58 8.37
CA PRO A 7 -32.74 -20.14 8.09
C PRO A 7 -31.77 -19.24 8.89
N VAL A 8 -31.32 -19.72 10.04
CA VAL A 8 -30.33 -19.05 10.90
C VAL A 8 -28.93 -19.09 10.29
N GLU A 9 -28.51 -20.22 9.70
CA GLU A 9 -27.25 -20.29 8.95
C GLU A 9 -27.26 -19.38 7.73
N GLU A 10 -28.39 -19.30 7.03
CA GLU A 10 -28.52 -18.42 5.87
C GLU A 10 -28.47 -16.93 6.25
N ALA A 11 -29.13 -16.55 7.34
CA ALA A 11 -29.04 -15.19 7.88
C ALA A 11 -27.64 -14.86 8.38
N ASN A 12 -26.94 -15.81 9.00
CA ASN A 12 -25.57 -15.62 9.48
C ASN A 12 -24.56 -15.50 8.34
N ILE A 13 -24.67 -16.32 7.28
CA ILE A 13 -23.83 -16.24 6.08
C ILE A 13 -24.09 -14.92 5.35
N LYS A 14 -25.36 -14.52 5.21
CA LYS A 14 -25.75 -13.26 4.57
C LYS A 14 -25.27 -12.06 5.38
N ALA A 15 -25.44 -12.06 6.70
CA ALA A 15 -24.94 -11.02 7.58
C ALA A 15 -23.41 -10.93 7.54
N PHE A 16 -22.70 -12.06 7.62
CA PHE A 16 -21.24 -12.16 7.53
C PHE A 16 -20.67 -11.62 6.22
N LEU A 17 -21.32 -11.89 5.08
CA LEU A 17 -20.93 -11.38 3.77
C LEU A 17 -21.45 -9.99 3.47
N GLN A 18 -22.46 -9.50 4.20
CA GLN A 18 -22.93 -8.12 4.13
C GLN A 18 -22.05 -7.21 5.02
N PHE A 19 -21.39 -7.77 6.04
CA PHE A 19 -20.39 -7.14 6.92
C PHE A 19 -18.93 -7.32 6.42
N ARG A 20 -18.67 -7.16 5.10
CA ARG A 20 -17.39 -7.48 4.40
C ARG A 20 -16.07 -6.86 4.93
N GLY A 21 -16.05 -6.16 6.07
CA GLY A 21 -14.86 -5.55 6.64
C GLY A 21 -14.66 -5.83 8.12
N ASP A 22 -15.67 -5.58 8.94
CA ASP A 22 -15.44 -5.39 10.39
C ASP A 22 -15.16 -6.70 11.14
N LEU A 23 -15.69 -7.83 10.70
CA LEU A 23 -15.35 -9.15 11.24
C LEU A 23 -14.02 -9.68 10.68
N PHE A 24 -13.70 -9.36 9.42
CA PHE A 24 -12.45 -9.80 8.80
C PHE A 24 -11.24 -9.04 9.38
N GLY A 25 -11.41 -7.77 9.76
CA GLY A 25 -10.36 -6.95 10.37
C GLY A 25 -9.78 -7.54 11.66
N GLY A 26 -10.53 -8.40 12.37
CA GLY A 26 -10.05 -9.14 13.53
C GLY A 26 -9.29 -10.43 13.20
N LEU A 27 -9.45 -10.96 11.98
CA LEU A 27 -8.82 -12.19 11.51
C LEU A 27 -7.50 -11.86 10.80
N ARG A 28 -6.41 -11.88 11.58
CA ARG A 28 -5.04 -11.70 11.10
C ARG A 28 -4.20 -12.93 11.41
N LEU A 29 -3.32 -13.29 10.50
CA LEU A 29 -2.23 -14.23 10.79
C LEU A 29 -1.17 -13.48 11.62
N GLY A 30 -0.72 -14.08 12.72
CA GLY A 30 0.35 -13.50 13.55
C GLY A 30 1.71 -13.47 12.83
N ASN A 31 2.65 -12.65 13.32
CA ASN A 31 4.02 -12.63 12.80
C ASN A 31 4.73 -13.95 13.15
N GLY A 32 4.85 -14.84 12.16
CA GLY A 32 5.49 -16.14 12.28
C GLY A 32 4.74 -17.19 11.45
N ALA A 33 5.31 -18.39 11.37
CA ALA A 33 4.60 -19.59 10.91
C ALA A 33 3.50 -20.02 11.90
N ALA A 34 2.64 -19.08 12.32
CA ALA A 34 1.39 -19.35 13.00
C ALA A 34 0.50 -20.04 11.97
N LYS A 35 0.35 -21.35 12.14
CA LYS A 35 -0.41 -22.17 11.21
C LYS A 35 -1.86 -21.75 11.28
N LEU A 36 -2.59 -21.88 10.17
CA LEU A 36 -4.05 -21.68 10.13
C LEU A 36 -4.76 -22.48 11.25
N ASP A 37 -4.17 -23.61 11.60
CA ASP A 37 -4.51 -24.57 12.66
C ASP A 37 -4.65 -23.90 14.04
N ASP A 38 -3.84 -22.87 14.33
CA ASP A 38 -3.83 -22.15 15.60
C ASP A 38 -4.82 -20.96 15.61
N ASN A 39 -5.59 -20.79 14.52
CA ASN A 39 -6.59 -19.74 14.36
C ASN A 39 -7.96 -20.34 13.96
N PRO A 40 -8.72 -20.90 14.93
CA PRO A 40 -9.97 -21.61 14.64
C PRO A 40 -11.04 -20.71 14.01
N ASP A 41 -11.04 -19.41 14.31
CA ASP A 41 -11.97 -18.46 13.70
C ASP A 41 -11.67 -18.26 12.20
N PHE A 42 -10.40 -18.29 11.84
CA PHE A 42 -9.98 -18.22 10.44
C PHE A 42 -10.31 -19.49 9.66
N VAL A 43 -10.18 -20.68 10.28
CA VAL A 43 -10.68 -21.94 9.71
C VAL A 43 -12.19 -21.88 9.49
N LYS A 44 -12.94 -21.40 10.49
CA LYS A 44 -14.40 -21.24 10.41
C LYS A 44 -14.79 -20.25 9.31
N TRP A 45 -14.03 -19.18 9.11
CA TRP A 45 -14.24 -18.24 8.00
C TRP A 45 -14.18 -18.94 6.64
N PHE A 46 -13.17 -19.77 6.39
CA PHE A 46 -13.07 -20.54 5.14
C PHE A 46 -14.21 -21.56 4.97
N GLN A 47 -14.67 -22.17 6.05
CA GLN A 47 -15.84 -23.06 6.01
C GLN A 47 -17.12 -22.31 5.63
N LEU A 48 -17.30 -21.08 6.12
CA LEU A 48 -18.43 -20.22 5.76
C LEU A 48 -18.37 -19.80 4.29
N VAL A 49 -17.19 -19.41 3.79
CA VAL A 49 -16.97 -19.12 2.36
C VAL A 49 -17.35 -20.33 1.50
N LYS A 50 -16.88 -21.53 1.87
CA LYS A 50 -17.25 -22.77 1.18
C LYS A 50 -18.76 -22.99 1.13
N ALA A 51 -19.44 -22.89 2.29
CA ALA A 51 -20.87 -23.09 2.39
C ALA A 51 -21.65 -22.07 1.54
N TYR A 52 -21.18 -20.83 1.52
CA TYR A 52 -21.77 -19.77 0.71
C TYR A 52 -21.63 -20.05 -0.79
N CYS A 53 -20.44 -20.38 -1.28
CA CYS A 53 -20.22 -20.68 -2.69
C CYS A 53 -21.01 -21.92 -3.14
N ALA A 54 -21.10 -22.96 -2.29
CA ALA A 54 -21.91 -24.14 -2.58
C ALA A 54 -23.40 -23.81 -2.77
N LYS A 55 -23.91 -22.79 -2.09
CA LYS A 55 -25.31 -22.35 -2.17
C LYS A 55 -25.57 -21.36 -3.32
N ASN A 56 -24.65 -20.43 -3.56
CA ASN A 56 -24.89 -19.28 -4.44
C ASN A 56 -24.15 -19.38 -5.79
N GLY A 57 -23.41 -20.47 -6.00
CA GLY A 57 -22.55 -20.69 -7.16
C GLY A 57 -21.08 -20.54 -6.79
N GLU A 58 -20.22 -21.34 -7.42
CA GLU A 58 -18.77 -21.39 -7.11
C GLU A 58 -18.09 -20.02 -7.28
N GLN A 59 -18.62 -19.14 -8.12
CA GLN A 59 -18.11 -17.78 -8.37
C GLN A 59 -18.77 -16.70 -7.49
N ALA A 60 -19.65 -17.06 -6.56
CA ALA A 60 -20.33 -16.08 -5.70
C ALA A 60 -19.36 -15.36 -4.74
N PHE A 61 -18.21 -15.97 -4.47
CA PHE A 61 -17.07 -15.36 -3.77
C PHE A 61 -15.80 -15.89 -4.43
N SER A 62 -15.21 -15.08 -5.31
CA SER A 62 -14.13 -15.54 -6.20
C SER A 62 -12.80 -15.69 -5.46
N ASP A 63 -11.85 -16.43 -6.05
CA ASP A 63 -10.48 -16.50 -5.52
C ASP A 63 -9.83 -15.11 -5.45
N PHE A 64 -10.17 -14.20 -6.39
CA PHE A 64 -9.77 -12.80 -6.35
C PHE A 64 -10.32 -12.10 -5.09
N ASP A 65 -11.61 -12.26 -4.78
CA ASP A 65 -12.23 -11.67 -3.58
C ASP A 65 -11.61 -12.20 -2.29
N ILE A 66 -11.39 -13.52 -2.21
CA ILE A 66 -10.69 -14.15 -1.09
C ILE A 66 -9.32 -13.51 -0.94
N TYR A 67 -8.54 -13.49 -2.00
CA TYR A 67 -7.16 -13.05 -1.95
C TYR A 67 -7.00 -11.58 -1.54
N PHE A 68 -7.78 -10.67 -2.15
CA PHE A 68 -7.74 -9.24 -1.81
C PHE A 68 -8.26 -8.97 -0.41
N LEU A 69 -9.24 -9.73 0.07
CA LEU A 69 -9.67 -9.63 1.46
C LEU A 69 -8.52 -10.02 2.40
N LEU A 70 -7.85 -11.15 2.13
CA LEU A 70 -6.71 -11.62 2.93
C LEU A 70 -5.54 -10.62 2.92
N LEU A 71 -5.28 -9.92 1.82
CA LEU A 71 -4.25 -8.88 1.71
C LEU A 71 -4.47 -7.67 2.63
N LYS A 72 -5.68 -7.46 3.17
CA LYS A 72 -5.95 -6.35 4.09
C LYS A 72 -5.26 -6.52 5.43
N THR A 73 -5.19 -7.76 5.93
CA THR A 73 -4.74 -8.07 7.29
C THR A 73 -3.49 -8.95 7.35
N ASN A 74 -2.98 -9.40 6.20
CA ASN A 74 -1.84 -10.30 6.09
C ASN A 74 -0.80 -9.77 5.11
N SER A 75 0.48 -10.08 5.35
CA SER A 75 1.59 -9.73 4.47
C SER A 75 1.64 -10.65 3.23
N PRO A 76 2.29 -10.21 2.13
CA PRO A 76 2.60 -11.05 0.97
C PRO A 76 3.21 -12.42 1.33
N GLU A 77 4.09 -12.48 2.32
CA GLU A 77 4.77 -13.69 2.78
C GLU A 77 3.78 -14.64 3.47
N GLN A 78 2.90 -14.10 4.31
CA GLN A 78 1.90 -14.91 5.02
C GLN A 78 0.91 -15.53 4.04
N LEU A 79 0.45 -14.77 3.04
CA LEU A 79 -0.52 -15.27 2.04
C LEU A 79 -0.02 -16.47 1.26
N LYS A 80 1.27 -16.54 0.97
CA LYS A 80 1.87 -17.66 0.24
C LYS A 80 1.79 -18.98 0.99
N THR A 81 1.62 -18.95 2.32
CA THR A 81 1.58 -20.15 3.18
C THR A 81 0.17 -20.65 3.50
N ILE A 82 -0.85 -19.83 3.20
CA ILE A 82 -2.25 -20.14 3.48
C ILE A 82 -2.68 -21.41 2.73
N PRO A 83 -2.38 -21.59 1.42
CA PRO A 83 -2.82 -22.79 0.72
C PRO A 83 -2.23 -24.08 1.31
N GLU A 84 -0.96 -24.12 1.68
CA GLU A 84 -0.33 -25.29 2.31
C GLU A 84 -0.99 -25.64 3.65
N SER A 85 -1.42 -24.63 4.39
CA SER A 85 -2.11 -24.80 5.66
C SER A 85 -3.53 -25.33 5.45
N LEU A 86 -4.29 -24.74 4.52
CA LEU A 86 -5.64 -25.19 4.14
C LEU A 86 -5.63 -26.64 3.62
N GLN A 87 -4.58 -27.06 2.92
CA GLN A 87 -4.44 -28.42 2.41
C GLN A 87 -4.50 -29.48 3.51
N LYS A 88 -4.00 -29.15 4.72
CA LYS A 88 -3.93 -30.07 5.86
C LYS A 88 -5.27 -30.21 6.58
N ILE A 89 -6.22 -29.31 6.32
CA ILE A 89 -7.51 -29.25 7.00
C ILE A 89 -8.56 -29.99 6.18
N SER A 90 -9.17 -31.01 6.80
CA SER A 90 -10.22 -31.79 6.16
C SER A 90 -11.40 -30.90 5.76
N GLY A 91 -11.79 -30.97 4.49
CA GLY A 91 -12.90 -30.20 3.92
C GLY A 91 -12.50 -28.87 3.29
N LEU A 92 -11.25 -28.42 3.41
CA LEU A 92 -10.75 -27.18 2.80
C LEU A 92 -9.76 -27.41 1.65
N GLN A 93 -9.48 -28.67 1.28
CA GLN A 93 -8.52 -29.00 0.22
C GLN A 93 -8.89 -28.41 -1.14
N LYS A 94 -10.19 -28.30 -1.45
CA LYS A 94 -10.65 -27.68 -2.69
C LYS A 94 -10.30 -26.18 -2.76
N ILE A 95 -10.45 -25.46 -1.64
CA ILE A 95 -10.10 -24.03 -1.57
C ILE A 95 -8.58 -23.87 -1.67
N SER A 96 -7.81 -24.70 -0.96
CA SER A 96 -6.35 -24.75 -1.09
C SER A 96 -5.92 -24.89 -2.56
N GLU A 97 -6.49 -25.86 -3.28
CA GLU A 97 -6.16 -26.10 -4.68
C GLU A 97 -6.58 -24.94 -5.59
N SER A 98 -7.77 -24.36 -5.36
CA SER A 98 -8.24 -23.18 -6.10
C SER A 98 -7.27 -22.00 -5.95
N MET A 99 -6.90 -21.68 -4.70
CA MET A 99 -5.95 -20.61 -4.41
C MET A 99 -4.58 -20.87 -5.03
N LYS A 100 -4.07 -22.11 -4.98
CA LYS A 100 -2.79 -22.47 -5.64
C LYS A 100 -2.88 -22.25 -7.16
N ASN A 101 -4.00 -22.59 -7.77
CA ASN A 101 -4.18 -22.43 -9.21
C ASN A 101 -4.33 -20.95 -9.57
N TRP A 102 -5.05 -20.16 -8.78
CA TRP A 102 -5.13 -18.71 -8.95
C TRP A 102 -3.75 -18.05 -8.84
N LEU A 103 -2.92 -18.46 -7.87
CA LEU A 103 -1.55 -17.98 -7.73
C LEU A 103 -0.65 -18.36 -8.93
N LYS A 104 -0.94 -19.45 -9.64
CA LYS A 104 -0.23 -19.80 -10.89
C LYS A 104 -0.73 -19.02 -12.10
N SER A 105 -1.96 -18.51 -12.04
CA SER A 105 -2.63 -17.77 -13.11
C SER A 105 -2.87 -16.31 -12.74
N LEU A 106 -1.92 -15.70 -12.02
CA LEU A 106 -2.02 -14.29 -11.64
C LEU A 106 -2.11 -13.40 -12.87
N GLU A 107 -3.04 -12.46 -12.81
CA GLU A 107 -3.15 -11.39 -13.79
C GLU A 107 -2.01 -10.38 -13.65
N SER A 108 -1.79 -9.53 -14.66
CA SER A 108 -0.72 -8.54 -14.57
C SER A 108 -1.12 -7.43 -13.56
N PRO A 109 -0.15 -6.81 -12.87
CA PRO A 109 -0.44 -5.69 -11.96
C PRO A 109 -1.26 -4.56 -12.59
N GLU A 110 -1.05 -4.28 -13.87
CA GLU A 110 -1.82 -3.30 -14.62
C GLU A 110 -3.30 -3.69 -14.71
N LYS A 111 -3.60 -4.94 -15.09
CA LYS A 111 -4.99 -5.41 -15.15
C LYS A 111 -5.65 -5.35 -13.78
N VAL A 112 -4.94 -5.75 -12.74
CA VAL A 112 -5.44 -5.70 -11.36
C VAL A 112 -5.66 -4.24 -10.91
N PHE A 113 -4.84 -3.30 -11.35
CA PHE A 113 -5.05 -1.86 -11.08
C PHE A 113 -6.39 -1.38 -11.63
N ASP A 114 -6.73 -1.81 -12.85
CA ASP A 114 -7.99 -1.47 -13.52
C ASP A 114 -9.20 -2.14 -12.85
N ASP A 115 -9.07 -3.41 -12.49
CA ASP A 115 -10.12 -4.17 -11.77
C ASP A 115 -10.41 -3.58 -10.39
N LEU A 116 -9.39 -3.03 -9.71
CA LEU A 116 -9.53 -2.28 -8.45
C LEU A 116 -10.00 -0.83 -8.65
N HIS A 117 -10.20 -0.39 -9.90
CA HIS A 117 -10.64 0.95 -10.28
C HIS A 117 -9.74 2.07 -9.74
N LEU A 118 -8.45 1.80 -9.56
CA LEU A 118 -7.51 2.73 -8.94
C LEU A 118 -7.26 3.98 -9.77
N ALA A 119 -7.43 3.92 -11.10
CA ALA A 119 -7.36 5.08 -11.99
C ALA A 119 -8.35 6.20 -11.58
N LYS A 120 -9.53 5.83 -11.07
CA LYS A 120 -10.59 6.77 -10.66
C LYS A 120 -10.56 7.09 -9.16
N ALA A 121 -9.85 6.30 -8.36
CA ALA A 121 -9.76 6.50 -6.92
C ALA A 121 -9.02 7.81 -6.58
N LYS A 122 -9.34 8.44 -5.46
CA LYS A 122 -8.44 9.46 -4.89
C LYS A 122 -7.21 8.75 -4.34
N MET A 123 -6.02 9.23 -4.70
CA MET A 123 -4.74 8.68 -4.25
C MET A 123 -3.87 9.84 -3.81
N ASP A 124 -3.97 10.22 -2.55
CA ASP A 124 -3.16 11.27 -1.96
C ASP A 124 -2.74 10.89 -0.55
N ALA A 125 -1.89 11.70 0.05
CA ALA A 125 -1.25 11.38 1.31
C ALA A 125 -2.19 11.39 2.53
N VAL A 126 -3.41 11.94 2.40
CA VAL A 126 -4.32 12.19 3.53
C VAL A 126 -5.61 11.37 3.48
N ASN A 127 -5.92 10.77 2.33
CA ASN A 127 -7.07 9.89 2.16
C ASN A 127 -6.74 8.43 2.53
N ASP A 128 -7.80 7.62 2.66
CA ASP A 128 -7.65 6.17 2.80
C ASP A 128 -7.11 5.56 1.49
N ASN A 129 -5.93 4.95 1.60
CA ASN A 129 -5.24 4.28 0.50
C ASN A 129 -5.27 2.75 0.64
N SER A 130 -6.20 2.19 1.42
CA SER A 130 -6.29 0.75 1.69
C SER A 130 -6.34 -0.13 0.45
N VAL A 131 -7.05 0.29 -0.60
CA VAL A 131 -7.11 -0.44 -1.90
C VAL A 131 -5.78 -0.35 -2.64
N LEU A 132 -5.13 0.82 -2.62
CA LEU A 132 -3.81 1.01 -3.23
C LEU A 132 -2.74 0.18 -2.50
N ILE A 133 -2.79 0.12 -1.17
CA ILE A 133 -1.91 -0.73 -0.35
C ILE A 133 -2.04 -2.20 -0.75
N GLN A 134 -3.28 -2.67 -0.95
CA GLN A 134 -3.50 -4.04 -1.44
C GLN A 134 -2.88 -4.26 -2.82
N TRP A 135 -2.97 -3.28 -3.73
CA TRP A 135 -2.33 -3.36 -5.03
C TRP A 135 -0.79 -3.41 -4.96
N PHE A 136 -0.16 -2.62 -4.08
CA PHE A 136 1.29 -2.73 -3.85
C PHE A 136 1.70 -4.09 -3.29
N ARG A 137 0.94 -4.62 -2.32
CA ARG A 137 1.19 -5.97 -1.79
C ARG A 137 0.97 -7.05 -2.83
N TYR A 138 -0.01 -6.88 -3.71
CA TYR A 138 -0.23 -7.77 -4.84
C TYR A 138 0.99 -7.82 -5.77
N ILE A 139 1.59 -6.67 -6.08
CA ILE A 139 2.81 -6.60 -6.90
C ILE A 139 3.96 -7.39 -6.26
N GLU A 140 4.16 -7.28 -4.95
CA GLU A 140 5.19 -8.06 -4.24
C GLU A 140 4.95 -9.57 -4.35
N VAL A 141 3.69 -10.03 -4.30
CA VAL A 141 3.38 -11.44 -4.55
C VAL A 141 3.60 -11.82 -6.00
N TYR A 142 3.17 -10.98 -6.93
CA TYR A 142 3.34 -11.21 -8.36
C TYR A 142 4.81 -11.35 -8.75
N ARG A 143 5.67 -10.44 -8.29
CA ARG A 143 7.13 -10.47 -8.49
C ARG A 143 7.73 -11.78 -7.95
N ASP A 144 7.37 -12.13 -6.72
CA ASP A 144 7.92 -13.33 -6.09
C ASP A 144 7.46 -14.63 -6.76
N ILE A 145 6.19 -14.75 -7.15
CA ILE A 145 5.67 -15.99 -7.74
C ILE A 145 6.14 -16.15 -9.18
N THR A 146 6.10 -15.09 -9.97
CA THR A 146 6.53 -15.17 -11.37
C THR A 146 8.05 -15.31 -11.48
N LYS A 147 8.80 -15.00 -10.43
CA LYS A 147 10.28 -14.92 -10.41
C LYS A 147 10.82 -14.04 -11.54
N LYS A 148 10.00 -13.12 -12.03
CA LYS A 148 10.34 -12.16 -13.07
C LYS A 148 10.70 -10.84 -12.41
N ASN A 149 11.76 -10.20 -12.90
CA ASN A 149 12.06 -8.80 -12.57
C ASN A 149 11.19 -7.86 -13.42
N VAL A 150 9.88 -8.06 -13.38
CA VAL A 150 8.89 -7.24 -14.09
C VAL A 150 8.19 -6.34 -13.09
N PHE A 151 7.76 -5.17 -13.56
CA PHE A 151 7.06 -4.21 -12.73
C PHE A 151 7.93 -3.74 -11.55
N SER A 152 9.20 -3.46 -11.81
CA SER A 152 10.20 -2.86 -10.91
C SER A 152 9.72 -1.55 -10.31
N ASP A 153 10.43 -1.03 -9.31
CA ASP A 153 9.97 0.18 -8.60
C ASP A 153 9.83 1.38 -9.56
N VAL A 154 10.74 1.52 -10.51
CA VAL A 154 10.67 2.57 -11.54
C VAL A 154 9.48 2.35 -12.49
N GLU A 155 9.20 1.12 -12.87
CA GLU A 155 8.06 0.79 -13.74
C GLU A 155 6.73 1.08 -13.05
N ILE A 156 6.59 0.78 -11.75
CA ILE A 156 5.40 1.16 -10.97
C ILE A 156 5.23 2.68 -10.97
N LEU A 157 6.30 3.44 -10.69
CA LEU A 157 6.23 4.89 -10.65
C LEU A 157 5.81 5.48 -12.00
N ASN A 158 6.36 4.95 -13.10
CA ASN A 158 6.00 5.38 -14.45
C ASN A 158 4.54 5.02 -14.78
N PHE A 159 4.12 3.80 -14.45
CA PHE A 159 2.74 3.37 -14.62
C PHE A 159 1.77 4.29 -13.86
N LEU A 160 2.06 4.63 -12.60
CA LEU A 160 1.21 5.54 -11.82
C LEU A 160 1.11 6.95 -12.44
N ARG A 161 2.19 7.47 -13.01
CA ARG A 161 2.18 8.76 -13.74
C ARG A 161 1.30 8.69 -14.99
N GLU A 162 1.38 7.60 -15.74
CA GLU A 162 0.60 7.40 -16.96
C GLU A 162 -0.88 7.17 -16.65
N ALA A 163 -1.18 6.38 -15.62
CA ALA A 163 -2.54 6.09 -15.18
C ALA A 163 -3.22 7.32 -14.54
N LYS A 164 -2.44 8.27 -13.99
CA LYS A 164 -2.93 9.50 -13.37
C LYS A 164 -2.16 10.74 -13.83
N PRO A 165 -2.35 11.19 -15.08
CA PRO A 165 -1.57 12.28 -15.66
C PRO A 165 -1.82 13.65 -15.01
N LEU A 166 -2.96 13.81 -14.32
CA LEU A 166 -3.30 15.02 -13.58
C LEU A 166 -2.73 15.04 -12.16
N GLN A 167 -2.23 13.90 -11.67
CA GLN A 167 -1.61 13.82 -10.35
C GLN A 167 -0.18 14.33 -10.43
N SER A 168 0.13 15.34 -9.61
CA SER A 168 1.46 15.91 -9.56
C SER A 168 2.47 14.91 -8.97
N GLU A 169 3.74 15.02 -9.39
CA GLU A 169 4.82 14.22 -8.79
C GLU A 169 4.97 14.48 -7.29
N TRP A 170 4.59 15.67 -6.85
CA TRP A 170 4.55 16.00 -5.44
C TRP A 170 3.50 15.17 -4.68
N GLU A 171 2.27 15.10 -5.19
CA GLU A 171 1.21 14.31 -4.55
C GLU A 171 1.62 12.84 -4.48
N LEU A 172 2.30 12.32 -5.50
CA LEU A 172 2.90 10.99 -5.47
C LEU A 172 3.97 10.88 -4.37
N ALA A 173 4.90 11.84 -4.26
CA ALA A 173 5.92 11.81 -3.23
C ALA A 173 5.33 11.87 -1.80
N ALA A 174 4.28 12.65 -1.60
CA ALA A 174 3.53 12.72 -0.34
C ALA A 174 2.75 11.44 -0.05
N LEU A 175 2.13 10.85 -1.06
CA LEU A 175 1.52 9.53 -0.95
C LEU A 175 2.54 8.46 -0.54
N PHE A 176 3.71 8.43 -1.16
CA PHE A 176 4.77 7.50 -0.74
C PHE A 176 5.31 7.82 0.66
N GLN A 177 5.24 9.08 1.11
CA GLN A 177 5.59 9.42 2.49
C GLN A 177 4.64 8.78 3.49
N SER A 178 3.33 8.83 3.24
CA SER A 178 2.35 8.17 4.13
C SER A 178 2.49 6.65 4.08
N LEU A 179 2.80 6.08 2.91
CA LEU A 179 3.00 4.63 2.75
C LEU A 179 4.25 4.10 3.47
N LYS A 180 5.21 4.94 3.86
CA LYS A 180 6.35 4.51 4.69
C LYS A 180 5.98 4.12 6.12
N GLU A 181 4.79 4.53 6.57
CA GLU A 181 4.22 4.11 7.85
C GLU A 181 3.64 2.69 7.80
N VAL A 182 3.47 2.12 6.59
CA VAL A 182 3.09 0.72 6.38
C VAL A 182 4.36 -0.13 6.38
N PRO A 183 4.62 -0.96 7.42
CA PRO A 183 5.94 -1.57 7.61
C PRO A 183 6.45 -2.40 6.43
N ASP A 184 5.57 -3.18 5.79
CA ASP A 184 5.90 -4.03 4.65
C ASP A 184 6.10 -3.25 3.34
N LEU A 185 5.56 -2.03 3.24
CA LEU A 185 5.72 -1.17 2.06
C LEU A 185 6.81 -0.11 2.22
N LYS A 186 7.42 0.01 3.41
CA LYS A 186 8.39 1.07 3.73
C LYS A 186 9.55 1.14 2.74
N SER A 187 10.09 -0.02 2.35
CA SER A 187 11.21 -0.07 1.39
C SER A 187 10.75 0.37 -0.01
N LEU A 188 9.64 -0.18 -0.50
CA LEU A 188 9.06 0.16 -1.79
C LEU A 188 8.79 1.66 -1.88
N ALA A 189 8.06 2.21 -0.90
CA ALA A 189 7.73 3.62 -0.84
C ALA A 189 8.97 4.53 -0.74
N GLY A 190 9.98 4.12 0.04
CA GLY A 190 11.27 4.82 0.12
C GLY A 190 12.03 4.86 -1.22
N ASN A 191 12.02 3.76 -1.96
CA ASN A 191 12.61 3.70 -3.30
C ASN A 191 11.88 4.62 -4.28
N MET A 192 10.54 4.65 -4.27
CA MET A 192 9.76 5.56 -5.11
C MET A 192 10.08 7.02 -4.83
N GLN A 193 10.10 7.42 -3.56
CA GLN A 193 10.47 8.78 -3.18
C GLN A 193 11.88 9.13 -3.63
N THR A 194 12.84 8.22 -3.44
CA THR A 194 14.23 8.46 -3.83
C THR A 194 14.36 8.70 -5.33
N ASN A 195 13.63 7.95 -6.16
CA ASN A 195 13.60 8.16 -7.60
C ASN A 195 13.05 9.56 -7.97
N LEU A 196 11.98 10.00 -7.29
CA LEU A 196 11.42 11.34 -7.47
C LEU A 196 12.43 12.43 -7.07
N TYR A 197 13.09 12.28 -5.91
CA TYR A 197 14.06 13.25 -5.41
C TYR A 197 15.30 13.35 -6.30
N GLN A 198 15.79 12.22 -6.81
CA GLN A 198 16.88 12.18 -7.78
C GLN A 198 16.53 12.96 -9.04
N LYS A 199 15.33 12.76 -9.59
CA LYS A 199 14.84 13.51 -10.75
C LYS A 199 14.76 15.00 -10.45
N TRP A 200 14.15 15.40 -9.33
CA TRP A 200 14.02 16.82 -9.00
C TRP A 200 15.37 17.50 -8.79
N PHE A 201 16.30 16.81 -8.13
CA PHE A 201 17.66 17.30 -7.94
C PHE A 201 18.42 17.44 -9.27
N SER A 202 18.31 16.48 -10.19
CA SER A 202 18.97 16.55 -11.50
C SER A 202 18.42 17.71 -12.35
N MET A 203 17.12 17.98 -12.23
CA MET A 203 16.44 19.13 -12.84
C MET A 203 16.68 20.47 -12.10
N LYS A 204 17.52 20.48 -11.06
CA LYS A 204 17.89 21.66 -10.26
C LYS A 204 16.71 22.33 -9.55
N PHE A 205 15.65 21.58 -9.28
CA PHE A 205 14.55 22.09 -8.44
C PHE A 205 15.06 22.24 -7.02
N SER A 206 14.98 23.45 -6.47
CA SER A 206 15.34 23.68 -5.07
C SER A 206 14.15 23.31 -4.16
N PRO A 207 14.37 23.10 -2.85
CA PRO A 207 13.26 22.94 -1.91
C PRO A 207 12.26 24.09 -1.93
N LYS A 208 12.70 25.31 -2.28
CA LYS A 208 11.83 26.47 -2.49
C LYS A 208 10.94 26.30 -3.73
N VAL A 209 11.50 25.88 -4.87
CA VAL A 209 10.74 25.65 -6.10
C VAL A 209 9.72 24.53 -5.90
N VAL A 210 10.14 23.41 -5.29
CA VAL A 210 9.21 22.33 -4.97
C VAL A 210 8.11 22.85 -4.05
N ASN A 211 8.43 23.71 -3.06
CA ASN A 211 7.44 24.32 -2.16
C ASN A 211 6.39 25.18 -2.88
N GLU A 212 6.76 25.88 -3.94
CA GLU A 212 5.84 26.72 -4.73
C GLU A 212 4.80 25.90 -5.50
N TRP A 213 5.11 24.65 -5.89
CA TRP A 213 4.17 23.76 -6.57
C TRP A 213 3.08 23.20 -5.65
N LEU A 214 3.30 23.25 -4.34
CA LEU A 214 2.46 22.59 -3.34
C LEU A 214 1.22 23.41 -3.00
N GLY A 215 1.23 24.67 -3.43
CA GLY A 215 0.16 25.64 -3.27
C GLY A 215 -0.84 25.68 -4.43
N VAL A 216 -0.74 24.80 -5.44
CA VAL A 216 -1.59 24.86 -6.64
C VAL A 216 -2.55 23.67 -6.70
N PRO A 217 -3.87 23.90 -6.83
CA PRO A 217 -4.55 25.20 -6.83
C PRO A 217 -4.78 25.77 -5.41
N TYR A 218 -4.51 25.00 -4.36
CA TYR A 218 -4.76 25.42 -2.97
C TYR A 218 -3.48 25.80 -2.25
N SER A 219 -3.36 27.10 -1.97
CA SER A 219 -2.20 27.86 -1.48
C SER A 219 -1.77 27.57 -0.03
N VAL A 220 -1.79 26.32 0.40
CA VAL A 220 -1.27 25.96 1.74
C VAL A 220 0.19 25.54 1.59
N SER A 221 1.10 26.49 1.85
CA SER A 221 2.51 26.17 2.04
C SER A 221 2.65 25.03 3.05
N PRO A 222 3.41 23.95 2.77
CA PRO A 222 3.64 22.86 3.73
C PRO A 222 4.13 23.32 5.09
N MET A 223 4.75 24.50 5.18
CA MET A 223 5.19 25.09 6.44
C MET A 223 4.04 25.54 7.35
N LEU A 224 2.83 25.62 6.80
CA LEU A 224 1.59 25.81 7.56
C LEU A 224 1.00 24.46 8.01
N LEU A 225 1.53 23.34 7.50
CA LEU A 225 1.10 22.00 7.90
C LEU A 225 1.85 21.57 9.17
N LYS A 226 1.21 20.68 9.92
CA LYS A 226 1.82 20.06 11.10
C LYS A 226 3.02 19.21 10.66
N LYS A 227 4.04 19.08 11.51
CA LYS A 227 5.19 18.18 11.26
C LYS A 227 4.80 16.72 11.04
N THR A 228 3.62 16.32 11.52
CA THR A 228 3.03 14.99 11.32
C THR A 228 2.30 14.82 9.99
N ASP A 229 2.10 15.91 9.23
CA ASP A 229 1.46 15.84 7.92
C ASP A 229 2.43 15.25 6.90
N PRO A 230 2.05 14.18 6.17
CA PRO A 230 2.93 13.54 5.19
C PRO A 230 3.47 14.52 4.13
N ARG A 231 2.72 15.57 3.79
CA ARG A 231 3.18 16.59 2.83
C ARG A 231 4.32 17.43 3.41
N TYR A 232 4.24 17.82 4.68
CA TYR A 232 5.37 18.48 5.36
C TYR A 232 6.58 17.55 5.41
N GLN A 233 6.37 16.29 5.81
CA GLN A 233 7.44 15.30 5.92
C GLN A 233 8.14 15.05 4.58
N THR A 234 7.41 15.03 3.46
CA THR A 234 8.00 14.93 2.13
C THR A 234 8.87 16.13 1.79
N TRP A 235 8.42 17.34 2.14
CA TRP A 235 9.17 18.56 1.86
C TRP A 235 10.46 18.59 2.69
N GLU A 236 10.36 18.25 3.98
CA GLU A 236 11.49 18.11 4.88
C GLU A 236 12.48 17.06 4.38
N ALA A 237 12.00 15.87 4.01
CA ALA A 237 12.84 14.80 3.47
C ALA A 237 13.57 15.21 2.18
N TYR A 238 12.87 15.88 1.25
CA TYR A 238 13.49 16.39 0.04
C TYR A 238 14.51 17.50 0.33
N THR A 239 14.23 18.36 1.30
CA THR A 239 15.13 19.44 1.72
C THR A 239 16.44 18.88 2.27
N LEU A 240 16.36 17.86 3.12
CA LEU A 240 17.53 17.15 3.65
C LEU A 240 18.29 16.42 2.54
N TYR A 241 17.58 15.73 1.64
CA TYR A 241 18.18 15.08 0.48
C TYR A 241 18.95 16.07 -0.40
N TYR A 242 18.36 17.23 -0.68
CA TYR A 242 19.00 18.28 -1.49
C TYR A 242 20.24 18.84 -0.78
N ALA A 243 20.15 19.12 0.52
CA ALA A 243 21.27 19.63 1.32
C ALA A 243 22.47 18.67 1.31
N GLU A 244 22.23 17.38 1.53
CA GLU A 244 23.28 16.37 1.47
C GLU A 244 23.94 16.28 0.09
N ARG A 245 23.14 16.35 -0.99
CA ARG A 245 23.65 16.25 -2.36
C ARG A 245 24.34 17.50 -2.88
N SER A 246 24.02 18.67 -2.34
CA SER A 246 24.61 19.95 -2.76
C SER A 246 25.84 20.33 -1.94
N GLY A 247 25.83 20.08 -0.63
CA GLY A 247 26.89 20.51 0.30
C GLY A 247 27.40 19.42 1.24
N GLY A 248 26.98 18.16 1.06
CA GLY A 248 27.43 17.05 1.88
C GLY A 248 26.72 16.95 3.24
N LYS A 249 27.18 16.00 4.05
CA LYS A 249 26.54 15.67 5.34
C LYS A 249 26.56 16.81 6.35
N SER A 250 27.57 17.69 6.32
CA SER A 250 27.66 18.87 7.18
C SER A 250 26.46 19.79 6.97
N VAL A 251 26.23 20.19 5.73
CA VAL A 251 25.11 21.08 5.35
C VAL A 251 23.77 20.43 5.69
N MET A 252 23.60 19.12 5.44
CA MET A 252 22.38 18.40 5.82
C MET A 252 22.11 18.48 7.33
N GLU A 253 23.12 18.27 8.18
CA GLU A 253 22.95 18.34 9.64
C GLU A 253 22.67 19.78 10.12
N SER A 254 23.30 20.79 9.52
CA SER A 254 22.99 22.20 9.76
C SER A 254 21.52 22.52 9.43
N VAL A 255 21.03 22.06 8.27
CA VAL A 255 19.62 22.21 7.86
C VAL A 255 18.67 21.47 8.80
N LYS A 256 19.01 20.24 9.21
CA LYS A 256 18.21 19.45 10.16
C LYS A 256 18.05 20.14 11.51
N LYS A 257 19.14 20.72 12.05
CA LYS A 257 19.09 21.54 13.27
C LYS A 257 18.22 22.78 13.09
N TYR A 258 18.31 23.45 11.94
CA TYR A 258 17.47 24.60 11.62
C TYR A 258 15.98 24.23 11.62
N LEU A 259 15.60 23.15 10.93
CA LEU A 259 14.21 22.66 10.86
C LEU A 259 13.66 22.21 12.22
N THR A 260 14.54 21.77 13.13
CA THR A 260 14.15 21.38 14.49
C THR A 260 13.98 22.59 15.41
N SER A 261 14.81 23.62 15.25
CA SER A 261 14.85 24.81 16.11
C SER A 261 13.94 25.96 15.65
N ALA A 262 13.64 26.06 14.36
CA ALA A 262 12.83 27.12 13.79
C ALA A 262 11.33 26.77 13.80
N ASN A 263 10.50 27.79 13.97
CA ASN A 263 9.12 27.74 13.53
C ASN A 263 9.15 27.69 11.99
N PRO A 264 8.51 26.71 11.31
CA PRO A 264 8.73 26.41 9.89
C PRO A 264 8.42 27.57 8.92
N ILE A 265 7.84 28.66 9.40
CA ILE A 265 7.41 29.84 8.66
C ILE A 265 8.58 30.74 8.17
N LYS A 266 9.80 30.62 8.72
CA LYS A 266 10.96 31.45 8.30
C LYS A 266 11.89 30.71 7.32
N ILE A 267 11.59 30.81 6.01
CA ILE A 267 12.28 30.11 4.91
C ILE A 267 13.62 30.74 4.53
N ASP A 268 13.78 32.04 4.76
CA ASP A 268 14.93 32.79 4.25
C ASP A 268 16.27 32.29 4.83
N GLY A 269 16.25 31.77 6.07
CA GLY A 269 17.42 31.17 6.71
C GLY A 269 17.89 29.88 6.03
N LEU A 270 17.00 29.11 5.40
CA LEU A 270 17.34 27.82 4.79
C LEU A 270 18.16 28.00 3.51
N THR A 271 17.83 29.03 2.72
CA THR A 271 18.62 29.42 1.54
C THR A 271 19.99 29.97 1.94
N ALA A 272 20.08 30.67 3.08
CA ALA A 272 21.35 31.14 3.61
C ALA A 272 22.23 29.98 4.12
N VAL A 273 21.67 29.01 4.86
CA VAL A 273 22.38 27.81 5.34
C VAL A 273 22.94 26.99 4.17
N MET A 274 22.20 26.89 3.06
CA MET A 274 22.65 26.17 1.86
C MET A 274 23.68 26.93 1.00
N LYS A 275 23.93 28.22 1.28
CA LYS A 275 24.91 29.06 0.56
C LYS A 275 26.16 29.39 1.38
N ALA A 276 26.16 29.12 2.68
CA ALA A 276 27.15 29.64 3.64
C ALA A 276 28.31 28.69 3.97
N GLU A 277 28.41 27.54 3.29
CA GLU A 277 29.52 26.57 3.41
C GLU A 277 30.13 26.30 2.03
#